data_AF-A0A7C7UPK9-F1
#
_entry.id   AF-A0A7C7UPK9-F1
#
_cell.length_a   1.000
_cell.length_b   1.000
_cell.length_c   1.000
_cell.angle_alpha   90.00
_cell.angle_beta   90.00
_cell.angle_gamma   90.00
#
_symmetry.space_group_name_H-M   'P 1'
#
loop_
_entity.id
_entity.type
_entity.pdbx_description
1 polymer ?
#
loop_
_entity_poly.entity_id
_entity_poly.type
_entity_poly.pdbx_seq_one_letter_code
_entity_poly.pdbx_strand_id
1 'polypeptide(L)'
;YSIYTIKERVKEYYFLFLLLQMGMIGVFVSLDFIFFYVFWEIGLVPMYLLIGVWGGERRIYAAIKFFLYTLAGSVAMLLAIIGVYLNTGTFSILDAAAAQPFAGNFVLAAAAFWALFVAFSIKVPSFPFHTWLPDAHTEAPTCGSVILAGILLKLGAYGLIRIVLPLFPRVFSYYVYNVPIIPVLAVVSIVYGALVCMAQWDLKRLIAYSSVSHMGYVTLGISAAVASLAMSGHSGELMTSAAIALNGAALQMFTHGIITGGLFFLVGIIYERAHTRDLKSFGGLGAKVPYYYGIMMVTGFASLGLPGLAGFWSEFFVFRGTFAIIPVFACIGVAGVVFTAAYILWKIVQYVFLGEFDQAKWDEATHHAKLTDMELFEKVTMWPLVIVMVLVGFYPTVVVALLNGATTALLGKL
;
A
#
# COMPACT_ATOMS: atom_id res chain seq x y z
N TYR A 1 6.06 -15.47 13.90
CA TYR A 1 6.28 -16.05 12.56
C TYR A 1 7.75 -16.34 12.27
N SER A 2 8.61 -15.32 12.09
CA SER A 2 10.01 -15.50 11.64
C SER A 2 10.90 -16.40 12.50
N ILE A 3 10.61 -16.57 13.79
CA ILE A 3 11.33 -17.48 14.68
C ILE A 3 11.28 -18.95 14.21
N TYR A 4 10.20 -19.33 13.50
CA TYR A 4 10.03 -20.68 12.98
C TYR A 4 10.61 -20.83 11.56
N THR A 5 10.63 -19.76 10.75
CA THR A 5 10.99 -19.83 9.32
C THR A 5 12.43 -19.40 9.00
N ILE A 6 13.07 -18.56 9.82
CA ILE A 6 14.44 -18.09 9.57
C ILE A 6 15.43 -19.00 10.32
N LYS A 7 16.32 -19.66 9.57
CA LYS A 7 17.33 -20.60 10.12
C LYS A 7 18.77 -20.13 9.95
N GLU A 8 19.04 -19.31 8.94
CA GLU A 8 20.39 -18.83 8.64
C GLU A 8 20.57 -17.35 9.01
N ARG A 9 21.76 -16.99 9.51
CA ARG A 9 22.15 -15.61 9.85
C ARG A 9 21.09 -14.90 10.71
N VAL A 10 20.61 -15.61 11.72
CA VAL A 10 19.43 -15.22 12.50
C VAL A 10 19.61 -13.85 13.16
N LYS A 11 20.82 -13.57 13.68
CA LYS A 11 21.12 -12.30 14.36
C LYS A 11 21.07 -11.12 13.39
N GLU A 12 21.66 -11.29 12.23
CA GLU A 12 21.70 -10.29 11.16
C GLU A 12 20.29 -10.00 10.62
N TYR A 13 19.46 -11.04 10.47
CA TYR A 13 18.07 -10.89 10.07
C TYR A 13 17.31 -9.98 11.03
N TYR A 14 17.34 -10.29 12.33
CA TYR A 14 16.60 -9.52 13.33
C TYR A 14 17.17 -8.12 13.54
N PHE A 15 18.49 -7.94 13.46
CA PHE A 15 19.11 -6.62 13.49
C PHE A 15 18.58 -5.74 12.34
N LEU A 16 18.61 -6.25 11.11
CA LEU A 16 18.11 -5.51 9.94
C LEU A 16 16.60 -5.27 10.02
N PHE A 17 15.83 -6.23 10.53
CA PHE A 17 14.39 -6.08 10.69
C PHE A 17 14.02 -5.01 11.72
N LEU A 18 14.74 -4.95 12.85
CA LEU A 18 14.54 -3.91 13.87
C LEU A 18 15.03 -2.54 13.39
N LEU A 19 16.14 -2.50 12.64
CA LEU A 19 16.63 -1.28 12.01
C LEU A 19 15.63 -0.73 10.98
N LEU A 20 15.04 -1.62 10.18
CA LEU A 20 13.94 -1.31 9.26
C LEU A 20 12.75 -0.70 10.02
N GLN A 21 12.35 -1.33 11.13
CA GLN A 21 11.26 -0.85 11.99
C GLN A 21 11.54 0.54 12.56
N MET A 22 12.77 0.77 13.04
CA MET A 22 13.20 2.10 13.51
C MET A 22 13.10 3.15 12.39
N GLY A 23 13.56 2.82 11.18
CA GLY A 23 13.42 3.70 10.02
C GLY A 23 11.96 4.07 9.73
N MET A 24 11.07 3.07 9.66
CA MET A 24 9.65 3.32 9.38
C MET A 24 8.97 4.17 10.46
N ILE A 25 9.22 3.90 11.74
CA ILE A 25 8.68 4.72 12.85
C ILE A 25 9.23 6.14 12.75
N GLY A 26 10.54 6.26 12.53
CA GLY A 26 11.23 7.54 12.36
C GLY A 26 10.62 8.41 11.28
N VAL A 27 10.25 7.84 10.13
CA VAL A 27 9.55 8.58 9.04
C VAL A 27 8.23 9.18 9.51
N PHE A 28 7.41 8.44 10.27
CA PHE A 28 6.11 8.93 10.73
C PHE A 28 6.22 10.00 11.82
N VAL A 29 7.22 9.93 12.69
CA VAL A 29 7.39 10.88 13.81
C VAL A 29 8.24 12.10 13.45
N SER A 30 8.91 12.10 12.29
CA SER A 30 9.76 13.21 11.87
C SER A 30 8.94 14.43 11.46
N LEU A 31 9.32 15.59 12.00
CA LEU A 31 8.81 16.91 11.64
C LEU A 31 9.87 17.81 10.99
N ASP A 32 11.06 17.25 10.74
CA ASP A 32 12.20 17.90 10.12
C ASP A 32 12.62 17.07 8.89
N PHE A 33 12.96 17.75 7.80
CA PHE A 33 13.27 17.12 6.52
C PHE A 33 14.52 16.24 6.54
N ILE A 34 15.55 16.62 7.32
CA ILE A 34 16.79 15.84 7.39
C ILE A 34 16.52 14.52 8.11
N PHE A 35 15.85 14.58 9.27
CA PHE A 35 15.46 13.36 9.99
C PHE A 35 14.50 12.50 9.16
N PHE A 36 13.51 13.11 8.51
CA PHE A 36 12.61 12.40 7.61
C PHE A 36 13.39 11.65 6.51
N TYR A 37 14.33 12.32 5.84
CA TYR A 37 15.14 11.73 4.77
C TYR A 37 16.04 10.60 5.28
N VAL A 38 16.72 10.81 6.41
CA VAL A 38 17.59 9.78 7.01
C VAL A 38 16.80 8.54 7.38
N PHE A 39 15.65 8.69 8.05
CA PHE A 39 14.81 7.55 8.39
C PHE A 39 14.19 6.87 7.17
N TRP A 40 13.90 7.64 6.11
CA TRP A 40 13.45 7.11 4.83
C TRP A 40 14.48 6.17 4.19
N GLU A 41 15.77 6.55 4.21
CA GLU A 41 16.88 5.73 3.70
C GLU A 41 17.20 4.55 4.63
N ILE A 42 17.11 4.73 5.95
CA ILE A 42 17.16 3.61 6.90
C ILE A 42 16.00 2.63 6.67
N GLY A 43 14.86 3.09 6.16
CA GLY A 43 13.79 2.19 5.73
C GLY A 43 14.12 1.39 4.46
N LEU A 44 15.09 1.83 3.66
CA LEU A 44 15.40 1.28 2.34
C LEU A 44 16.55 0.28 2.38
N VAL A 45 17.67 0.64 3.03
CA VAL A 45 18.89 -0.20 3.04
C VAL A 45 18.68 -1.57 3.70
N PRO A 46 18.06 -1.68 4.89
CA PRO A 46 17.81 -2.98 5.50
C PRO A 46 16.84 -3.83 4.68
N MET A 47 15.84 -3.22 4.06
CA MET A 47 14.90 -3.95 3.20
C MET A 47 15.61 -4.53 1.97
N TYR A 48 16.51 -3.77 1.35
CA TYR A 48 17.36 -4.26 0.26
C TYR A 48 18.15 -5.51 0.68
N LEU A 49 18.79 -5.49 1.86
CA LEU A 49 19.54 -6.62 2.38
C LEU A 49 18.62 -7.81 2.76
N LEU A 50 17.46 -7.54 3.36
CA LEU A 50 16.49 -8.58 3.71
C LEU A 50 16.01 -9.36 2.47
N ILE A 51 15.79 -8.66 1.35
CA ILE A 51 15.50 -9.31 0.07
C ILE A 51 16.75 -10.03 -0.44
N GLY A 52 17.88 -9.35 -0.57
CA GLY A 52 19.08 -9.88 -1.23
C GLY A 52 19.71 -11.09 -0.54
N VAL A 53 19.58 -11.22 0.78
CA VAL A 53 20.19 -12.29 1.57
C VAL A 53 19.20 -13.42 1.90
N TRP A 54 17.95 -13.12 2.27
CA TRP A 54 16.95 -14.12 2.67
C TRP A 54 15.82 -14.33 1.66
N GLY A 55 15.89 -13.70 0.49
CA GLY A 55 14.91 -13.88 -0.57
C GLY A 55 15.03 -15.21 -1.33
N GLY A 56 14.15 -15.38 -2.31
CA GLY A 56 14.07 -16.53 -3.21
C GLY A 56 15.14 -16.54 -4.32
N GLU A 57 14.88 -17.31 -5.37
CA GLU A 57 15.86 -17.60 -6.43
C GLU A 57 16.40 -16.35 -7.14
N ARG A 58 15.53 -15.37 -7.45
CA ARG A 58 15.94 -14.14 -8.17
C ARG A 58 16.14 -12.95 -7.24
N ARG A 59 16.43 -13.21 -5.97
CA ARG A 59 16.55 -12.20 -4.91
C ARG A 59 17.50 -11.05 -5.22
N ILE A 60 18.63 -11.30 -5.89
CA ILE A 60 19.61 -10.24 -6.21
C ILE A 60 19.02 -9.26 -7.23
N TYR A 61 18.40 -9.77 -8.29
CA TYR A 61 17.72 -8.94 -9.30
C TYR A 61 16.63 -8.09 -8.65
N ALA A 62 15.76 -8.72 -7.85
CA ALA A 62 14.67 -8.02 -7.19
C ALA A 62 15.16 -6.97 -6.18
N ALA A 63 16.18 -7.29 -5.39
CA ALA A 63 16.79 -6.36 -4.44
C ALA A 63 17.40 -5.15 -5.14
N ILE A 64 18.21 -5.37 -6.18
CA ILE A 64 18.82 -4.27 -6.96
C ILE A 64 17.76 -3.41 -7.63
N LYS A 65 16.74 -4.03 -8.26
CA LYS A 65 15.64 -3.30 -8.90
C LYS A 65 14.89 -2.44 -7.89
N PHE A 66 14.52 -3.01 -6.74
CA PHE A 66 13.90 -2.28 -5.62
C PHE A 66 14.76 -1.09 -5.18
N PHE A 67 16.04 -1.33 -4.91
CA PHE A 67 16.97 -0.32 -4.42
C PHE A 67 17.15 0.81 -5.44
N LEU A 68 17.41 0.51 -6.71
CA LEU A 68 17.61 1.54 -7.74
C LEU A 68 16.35 2.36 -8.00
N TYR A 69 15.17 1.72 -8.08
CA TYR A 69 13.91 2.45 -8.26
C TYR A 69 13.68 3.46 -7.13
N THR A 70 13.83 2.98 -5.89
CA THR A 70 13.50 3.79 -4.71
C THR A 70 14.58 4.82 -4.40
N LEU A 71 15.86 4.50 -4.60
CA LEU A 71 16.97 5.44 -4.43
C LEU A 71 16.90 6.58 -5.45
N ALA A 72 16.57 6.29 -6.71
CA ALA A 72 16.42 7.34 -7.72
C ALA A 72 15.34 8.37 -7.31
N GLY A 73 14.22 7.89 -6.77
CA GLY A 73 13.20 8.73 -6.17
C GLY A 73 13.74 9.51 -4.96
N SER A 74 14.44 8.85 -4.04
CA SER A 74 15.05 9.51 -2.88
C SER A 74 16.01 10.64 -3.27
N VAL A 75 16.87 10.44 -4.27
CA VAL A 75 17.78 11.50 -4.73
C VAL A 75 17.00 12.72 -5.24
N ALA A 76 15.93 12.52 -6.00
CA ALA A 76 15.06 13.62 -6.43
C ALA A 76 14.41 14.33 -5.23
N MET A 77 13.92 13.58 -4.24
CA MET A 77 13.39 14.14 -2.99
C MET A 77 14.44 14.95 -2.23
N LEU A 78 15.69 14.49 -2.16
CA LEU A 78 16.78 15.21 -1.51
C LEU A 78 17.03 16.57 -2.18
N LEU A 79 17.06 16.60 -3.51
CA LEU A 79 17.24 17.84 -4.27
C LEU A 79 16.08 18.82 -4.01
N ALA A 80 14.85 18.33 -3.92
CA ALA A 80 13.69 19.15 -3.57
C ALA A 80 13.78 19.70 -2.14
N ILE A 81 14.18 18.88 -1.16
CA ILE A 81 14.39 19.29 0.24
C ILE A 81 15.45 20.40 0.32
N ILE A 82 16.58 20.23 -0.38
CA ILE A 82 17.64 21.25 -0.44
C ILE A 82 17.11 22.52 -1.08
N GLY A 83 16.37 22.42 -2.19
CA GLY A 83 15.75 23.58 -2.84
C GLY A 83 14.80 24.33 -1.91
N VAL A 84 13.94 23.62 -1.19
CA VAL A 84 13.03 24.20 -0.19
C VAL A 84 13.83 24.92 0.89
N TYR A 85 14.86 24.29 1.46
CA TYR A 85 15.72 24.92 2.47
C TYR A 85 16.40 26.19 1.96
N LEU A 86 16.94 26.18 0.73
CA LEU A 86 17.57 27.36 0.14
C LEU A 86 16.59 28.52 -0.07
N ASN A 87 15.29 28.22 -0.22
CA ASN A 87 14.25 29.24 -0.40
C ASN A 87 13.65 29.72 0.93
N THR A 88 13.48 28.84 1.91
CA THR A 88 12.77 29.13 3.17
C THR A 88 13.69 29.32 4.38
N GLY A 89 14.94 28.88 4.29
CA GLY A 89 15.93 28.93 5.37
C GLY A 89 15.72 27.93 6.51
N THR A 90 14.84 26.94 6.34
CA THR A 90 14.48 25.99 7.41
C THR A 90 14.33 24.55 6.93
N PHE A 91 14.70 23.60 7.78
CA PHE A 91 14.44 22.16 7.58
C PHE A 91 13.16 21.68 8.29
N SER A 92 12.53 22.53 9.11
CA SER A 92 11.23 22.25 9.70
C SER A 92 10.17 22.12 8.61
N ILE A 93 9.50 20.95 8.56
CA ILE A 93 8.46 20.66 7.56
C ILE A 93 7.28 21.63 7.74
N LEU A 94 6.98 21.99 8.99
CA LEU A 94 5.86 22.88 9.31
C LEU A 94 6.16 24.33 8.91
N ASP A 95 7.35 24.83 9.23
CA ASP A 95 7.73 26.21 8.93
C ASP A 95 7.94 26.40 7.42
N ALA A 96 8.52 25.40 6.74
CA ALA A 96 8.62 25.39 5.30
C ALA A 96 7.24 25.40 4.63
N ALA A 97 6.29 24.57 5.10
CA ALA A 97 4.92 24.59 4.59
C ALA A 97 4.25 25.96 4.80
N ALA A 98 4.42 26.58 5.97
CA ALA A 98 3.87 27.91 6.26
C ALA A 98 4.47 29.00 5.35
N ALA A 99 5.75 28.88 4.99
CA ALA A 99 6.44 29.80 4.09
C ALA A 99 6.02 29.68 2.61
N GLN A 100 5.29 28.62 2.22
CA GLN A 100 4.85 28.34 0.84
C GLN A 100 6.01 28.48 -0.17
N PRO A 101 6.96 27.51 -0.19
CA PRO A 101 8.19 27.63 -0.95
C PRO A 101 7.90 27.89 -2.43
N PHE A 102 8.67 28.83 -3.01
CA PHE A 102 8.56 29.24 -4.41
C PHE A 102 7.18 29.80 -4.83
N ALA A 103 6.37 30.33 -3.90
CA ALA A 103 5.03 30.87 -4.21
C ALA A 103 5.00 31.89 -5.38
N GLY A 104 6.07 32.68 -5.54
CA GLY A 104 6.23 33.63 -6.64
C GLY A 104 6.73 33.05 -7.97
N ASN A 105 7.12 31.76 -8.01
CA ASN A 105 7.67 31.11 -9.19
C ASN A 105 7.08 29.71 -9.36
N PHE A 106 5.99 29.63 -10.13
CA PHE A 106 5.28 28.38 -10.38
C PHE A 106 6.17 27.28 -10.99
N VAL A 107 7.14 27.64 -11.85
CA VAL A 107 8.00 26.65 -12.52
C VAL A 107 8.91 25.95 -11.50
N LEU A 108 9.53 26.71 -10.59
CA LEU A 108 10.35 26.13 -9.52
C LEU A 108 9.49 25.36 -8.51
N ALA A 109 8.32 25.89 -8.15
CA ALA A 109 7.37 25.18 -7.30
C ALA A 109 6.94 23.84 -7.93
N ALA A 110 6.65 23.82 -9.24
CA ALA A 110 6.31 22.62 -9.99
C ALA A 110 7.47 21.63 -10.07
N ALA A 111 8.70 22.09 -10.27
CA ALA A 111 9.88 21.23 -10.30
C ALA A 111 10.11 20.55 -8.93
N ALA A 112 10.05 21.30 -7.84
CA ALA A 112 10.18 20.76 -6.48
C ALA A 112 9.01 19.83 -6.14
N PHE A 113 7.79 20.21 -6.51
CA PHE A 113 6.59 19.38 -6.38
C PHE A 113 6.76 18.03 -7.09
N TRP A 114 7.15 18.01 -8.36
CA TRP A 114 7.30 16.76 -9.12
C TRP A 114 8.43 15.89 -8.59
N ALA A 115 9.53 16.48 -8.13
CA ALA A 115 10.61 15.72 -7.50
C ALA A 115 10.14 14.98 -6.24
N LEU A 116 9.36 15.63 -5.36
CA LEU A 116 8.75 14.97 -4.20
C LEU A 116 7.64 14.00 -4.60
N PHE A 117 6.74 14.41 -5.50
CA PHE A 117 5.59 13.62 -5.93
C PHE A 117 6.02 12.31 -6.58
N VAL A 118 7.03 12.33 -7.46
CA VAL A 118 7.58 11.12 -8.11
C VAL A 118 8.25 10.23 -7.07
N ALA A 119 9.06 10.79 -6.16
CA ALA A 119 9.71 10.02 -5.10
C ALA A 119 8.69 9.24 -4.24
N PHE A 120 7.62 9.92 -3.82
CA PHE A 120 6.56 9.30 -3.07
C PHE A 120 5.71 8.35 -3.92
N SER A 121 5.43 8.67 -5.18
CA SER A 121 4.66 7.82 -6.10
C SER A 121 5.35 6.51 -6.45
N ILE A 122 6.70 6.50 -6.51
CA ILE A 122 7.49 5.26 -6.61
C ILE A 122 7.23 4.36 -5.40
N LYS A 123 7.11 4.95 -4.20
CA LYS A 123 6.86 4.22 -2.94
C LYS A 123 5.39 3.84 -2.74
N VAL A 124 4.43 4.59 -3.32
CA VAL A 124 2.97 4.29 -3.39
C VAL A 124 2.62 3.25 -4.47
N PRO A 125 3.63 2.62 -5.06
CA PRO A 125 3.67 2.13 -6.45
C PRO A 125 2.50 2.59 -7.35
N SER A 126 2.38 3.89 -7.61
CA SER A 126 1.43 4.40 -8.61
C SER A 126 1.91 4.06 -10.03
N PHE A 127 1.01 3.85 -10.98
CA PHE A 127 1.36 3.81 -12.40
C PHE A 127 2.10 5.10 -12.81
N PRO A 128 3.19 5.03 -13.61
CA PRO A 128 3.88 3.84 -14.15
C PRO A 128 4.99 3.28 -13.23
N PHE A 129 5.19 3.84 -12.04
CA PHE A 129 6.31 3.60 -11.13
C PHE A 129 6.15 2.37 -10.20
N HIS A 130 5.54 1.30 -10.66
CA HIS A 130 5.14 0.16 -9.81
C HIS A 130 5.90 -1.14 -10.09
N THR A 131 6.66 -1.24 -11.18
CA THR A 131 7.19 -2.54 -11.66
C THR A 131 8.22 -3.19 -10.74
N TRP A 132 8.81 -2.44 -9.81
CA TRP A 132 9.70 -2.97 -8.78
C TRP A 132 8.94 -3.80 -7.73
N LEU A 133 7.69 -3.47 -7.46
CA LEU A 133 6.90 -4.00 -6.35
C LEU A 133 6.60 -5.51 -6.52
N PRO A 134 6.07 -5.99 -7.66
CA PRO A 134 5.81 -7.42 -7.84
C PRO A 134 7.09 -8.26 -7.71
N ASP A 135 8.20 -7.79 -8.28
CA ASP A 135 9.46 -8.54 -8.22
C ASP A 135 10.02 -8.56 -6.79
N ALA A 136 9.99 -7.41 -6.08
CA ALA A 136 10.40 -7.32 -4.69
C ALA A 136 9.59 -8.26 -3.80
N HIS A 137 8.25 -8.28 -3.91
CA HIS A 137 7.41 -9.18 -3.12
C HIS A 137 7.59 -10.64 -3.47
N THR A 138 7.71 -10.97 -4.76
CA THR A 138 7.90 -12.36 -5.21
C THR A 138 9.11 -12.96 -4.50
N GLU A 139 10.23 -12.22 -4.51
CA GLU A 139 11.49 -12.73 -3.98
C GLU A 139 11.66 -12.48 -2.49
N ALA A 140 10.99 -11.50 -1.88
CA ALA A 140 11.17 -11.21 -0.46
C ALA A 140 10.76 -12.39 0.46
N PRO A 141 11.46 -12.60 1.59
CA PRO A 141 11.01 -13.53 2.62
C PRO A 141 9.63 -13.12 3.15
N THR A 142 8.86 -14.06 3.71
CA THR A 142 7.47 -13.84 4.13
C THR A 142 7.30 -12.59 4.99
N CYS A 143 8.01 -12.49 6.12
CA CYS A 143 7.92 -11.30 6.98
C CYS A 143 8.45 -10.02 6.29
N GLY A 144 9.37 -10.14 5.34
CA GLY A 144 9.81 -9.03 4.50
C GLY A 144 8.68 -8.52 3.60
N SER A 145 7.93 -9.43 2.97
CA SER A 145 6.74 -9.05 2.19
C SER A 145 5.65 -8.42 3.07
N VAL A 146 5.42 -8.98 4.26
CA VAL A 146 4.44 -8.44 5.21
C VAL A 146 4.78 -7.00 5.59
N ILE A 147 6.03 -6.70 5.94
CA ILE A 147 6.42 -5.36 6.36
C ILE A 147 6.47 -4.38 5.18
N LEU A 148 6.93 -4.84 4.01
CA LEU A 148 6.96 -4.08 2.78
C LEU A 148 5.55 -3.61 2.39
N ALA A 149 4.61 -4.55 2.28
CA ALA A 149 3.22 -4.24 1.94
C ALA A 149 2.49 -3.54 3.07
N GLY A 150 2.74 -3.92 4.32
CA GLY A 150 2.06 -3.44 5.51
C GLY A 150 2.33 -1.97 5.78
N ILE A 151 3.59 -1.54 5.68
CA ILE A 151 4.04 -0.23 6.16
C ILE A 151 4.84 0.54 5.12
N LEU A 152 5.84 -0.05 4.45
CA LEU A 152 6.74 0.73 3.57
C LEU A 152 5.98 1.47 2.46
N LEU A 153 4.95 0.85 1.88
CA LEU A 153 4.14 1.49 0.84
C LEU A 153 3.38 2.73 1.37
N LYS A 154 3.04 2.74 2.66
CA LYS A 154 2.26 3.83 3.29
C LYS A 154 3.11 5.06 3.52
N LEU A 155 4.43 4.90 3.62
CA LEU A 155 5.35 6.03 3.75
C LEU A 155 5.22 7.00 2.57
N GLY A 156 5.02 6.48 1.36
CA GLY A 156 4.81 7.33 0.17
C GLY A 156 3.52 8.13 0.26
N ALA A 157 2.41 7.48 0.58
CA ALA A 157 1.12 8.16 0.66
C ALA A 157 1.07 9.14 1.85
N TYR A 158 1.72 8.79 2.97
CA TYR A 158 1.98 9.72 4.07
C TYR A 158 2.79 10.93 3.60
N GLY A 159 3.85 10.75 2.80
CA GLY A 159 4.61 11.86 2.21
C GLY A 159 3.76 12.76 1.31
N LEU A 160 2.87 12.19 0.49
CA LEU A 160 1.94 12.97 -0.34
C LEU A 160 0.99 13.83 0.52
N ILE A 161 0.43 13.26 1.59
CA ILE A 161 -0.52 13.95 2.47
C ILE A 161 0.18 14.97 3.38
N ARG A 162 1.30 14.58 4.00
CA ARG A 162 1.93 15.34 5.08
C ARG A 162 2.96 16.34 4.61
N ILE A 163 3.59 16.10 3.45
CA ILE A 163 4.66 16.93 2.91
C ILE A 163 4.17 17.64 1.65
N VAL A 164 3.81 16.90 0.60
CA VAL A 164 3.55 17.52 -0.72
C VAL A 164 2.35 18.44 -0.70
N LEU A 165 1.24 17.96 -0.13
CA LEU A 165 0.00 18.73 -0.04
C LEU A 165 0.17 20.09 0.66
N PRO A 166 0.71 20.16 1.90
CA PRO A 166 0.87 21.45 2.56
C PRO A 166 2.00 22.32 2.00
N LEU A 167 3.07 21.76 1.41
CA LEU A 167 4.14 22.57 0.82
C LEU A 167 3.72 23.22 -0.50
N PHE A 168 2.95 22.50 -1.33
CA PHE A 168 2.66 22.91 -2.70
C PHE A 168 1.16 22.79 -3.06
N PRO A 169 0.23 23.30 -2.24
CA PRO A 169 -1.21 23.10 -2.45
C PRO A 169 -1.69 23.62 -3.81
N ARG A 170 -1.21 24.79 -4.22
CA ARG A 170 -1.58 25.41 -5.51
C ARG A 170 -1.10 24.59 -6.71
N VAL A 171 0.13 24.09 -6.67
CA VAL A 171 0.70 23.27 -7.76
C VAL A 171 0.01 21.91 -7.81
N PHE A 172 -0.22 21.30 -6.66
CA PHE A 172 -0.93 20.03 -6.57
C PHE A 172 -2.34 20.17 -7.14
N SER A 173 -3.08 21.20 -6.71
CA SER A 173 -4.43 21.48 -7.22
C SER A 173 -4.46 21.74 -8.72
N TYR A 174 -3.45 22.43 -9.27
CA TYR A 174 -3.31 22.61 -10.71
C TYR A 174 -3.20 21.28 -11.48
N TYR A 175 -2.35 20.34 -11.04
CA TYR A 175 -2.16 19.03 -11.68
C TYR A 175 -3.24 17.99 -11.36
N VAL A 176 -4.20 18.37 -10.53
CA VAL A 176 -5.38 17.58 -10.22
C VAL A 176 -6.60 18.09 -10.98
N TYR A 177 -6.81 19.41 -11.01
CA TYR A 177 -8.02 20.03 -11.54
C TYR A 177 -7.84 20.59 -12.95
N ASN A 178 -6.82 21.44 -13.17
CA ASN A 178 -6.62 22.11 -14.46
C ASN A 178 -5.97 21.19 -15.51
N VAL A 179 -4.98 20.41 -15.09
CA VAL A 179 -4.27 19.44 -15.92
C VAL A 179 -4.28 18.11 -15.19
N PRO A 180 -5.36 17.30 -15.29
CA PRO A 180 -5.70 16.22 -14.35
C PRO A 180 -4.81 14.98 -14.48
N ILE A 181 -3.50 15.14 -14.40
CA ILE A 181 -2.50 14.06 -14.50
C ILE A 181 -2.68 13.11 -13.32
N ILE A 182 -2.80 13.63 -12.10
CA ILE A 182 -2.76 12.80 -10.88
C ILE A 182 -4.01 11.93 -10.71
N PRO A 183 -5.25 12.44 -10.91
CA PRO A 183 -6.44 11.60 -10.95
C PRO A 183 -6.37 10.54 -12.04
N VAL A 184 -5.80 10.86 -13.22
CA VAL A 184 -5.59 9.89 -14.30
C VAL A 184 -4.65 8.77 -13.86
N LEU A 185 -3.50 9.11 -13.25
CA LEU A 185 -2.58 8.10 -12.70
C LEU A 185 -3.26 7.23 -11.64
N ALA A 186 -4.12 7.81 -10.80
CA ALA A 186 -4.87 7.07 -9.79
C ALA A 186 -5.81 6.04 -10.40
N VAL A 187 -6.69 6.44 -11.34
CA VAL A 187 -7.64 5.51 -11.97
C VAL A 187 -6.96 4.49 -12.88
N VAL A 188 -5.86 4.86 -13.54
CA VAL A 188 -5.05 3.89 -14.29
C VAL A 188 -4.45 2.88 -13.32
N SER A 189 -3.90 3.29 -12.17
CA SER A 189 -3.37 2.37 -11.16
C SER A 189 -4.45 1.40 -10.66
N ILE A 190 -5.66 1.89 -10.41
CA ILE A 190 -6.81 1.07 -10.01
C ILE A 190 -7.12 0.01 -11.06
N VAL A 191 -7.41 0.43 -12.30
CA VAL A 191 -7.91 -0.46 -13.37
C VAL A 191 -6.80 -1.35 -13.92
N TYR A 192 -5.67 -0.76 -14.34
CA TYR A 192 -4.55 -1.52 -14.87
C TYR A 192 -3.97 -2.47 -13.81
N GLY A 193 -3.79 -2.00 -12.57
CA GLY A 193 -3.31 -2.85 -11.47
C GLY A 193 -4.21 -4.06 -11.24
N ALA A 194 -5.54 -3.86 -11.24
CA ALA A 194 -6.50 -4.95 -11.05
C ALA A 194 -6.53 -5.93 -12.24
N LEU A 195 -6.43 -5.44 -13.49
CA LEU A 195 -6.38 -6.29 -14.67
C LEU A 195 -5.09 -7.14 -14.70
N VAL A 196 -3.94 -6.53 -14.38
CA VAL A 196 -2.66 -7.27 -14.32
C VAL A 196 -2.66 -8.26 -13.17
N CYS A 197 -3.24 -7.90 -12.02
CA CYS A 197 -3.49 -8.81 -10.89
C CYS A 197 -4.29 -10.04 -11.35
N MET A 198 -5.39 -9.82 -12.07
CA MET A 198 -6.22 -10.88 -12.62
C MET A 198 -5.48 -11.75 -13.66
N ALA A 199 -4.45 -11.23 -14.32
CA ALA A 199 -3.61 -12.03 -15.21
C ALA A 199 -2.57 -12.90 -14.45
N GLN A 200 -2.24 -12.60 -13.18
CA GLN A 200 -1.19 -13.31 -12.44
C GLN A 200 -1.65 -14.70 -11.96
N TRP A 201 -0.78 -15.69 -12.10
CA TRP A 201 -0.96 -17.02 -11.53
C TRP A 201 -0.02 -17.33 -10.35
N ASP A 202 1.03 -16.52 -10.15
CA ASP A 202 1.82 -16.56 -8.92
C ASP A 202 1.09 -15.78 -7.82
N LEU A 203 0.87 -16.43 -6.67
CA LEU A 203 0.10 -15.87 -5.56
C LEU A 203 0.73 -14.62 -4.95
N LYS A 204 2.08 -14.56 -4.79
CA LYS A 204 2.75 -13.35 -4.27
C LYS A 204 2.63 -12.20 -5.25
N ARG A 205 2.77 -12.47 -6.55
CA ARG A 205 2.61 -11.45 -7.61
C ARG A 205 1.18 -10.94 -7.68
N LEU A 206 0.19 -11.83 -7.57
CA LEU A 206 -1.23 -11.45 -7.52
C LEU A 206 -1.47 -10.44 -6.38
N ILE A 207 -1.02 -10.75 -5.17
CA ILE A 207 -1.20 -9.86 -4.00
C ILE A 207 -0.37 -8.56 -4.13
N ALA A 208 0.79 -8.60 -4.78
CA ALA A 208 1.54 -7.38 -5.06
C ALA A 208 0.79 -6.45 -6.03
N TYR A 209 0.21 -6.98 -7.11
CA TYR A 209 -0.56 -6.17 -8.06
C TYR A 209 -1.91 -5.71 -7.50
N SER A 210 -2.56 -6.49 -6.62
CA SER A 210 -3.72 -5.96 -5.89
C SER A 210 -3.35 -4.74 -5.05
N SER A 211 -2.13 -4.69 -4.51
CA SER A 211 -1.64 -3.51 -3.79
C SER A 211 -1.48 -2.28 -4.68
N VAL A 212 -1.03 -2.45 -5.93
CA VAL A 212 -0.98 -1.36 -6.92
C VAL A 212 -2.37 -0.76 -7.15
N SER A 213 -3.39 -1.62 -7.30
CA SER A 213 -4.77 -1.19 -7.49
C SER A 213 -5.30 -0.43 -6.26
N HIS A 214 -5.14 -0.99 -5.06
CA HIS A 214 -5.64 -0.38 -3.83
C HIS A 214 -4.93 0.92 -3.46
N MET A 215 -3.64 1.07 -3.76
CA MET A 215 -2.94 2.34 -3.58
C MET A 215 -3.40 3.40 -4.57
N GLY A 216 -3.93 3.00 -5.73
CA GLY A 216 -4.65 3.89 -6.63
C GLY A 216 -5.88 4.54 -5.97
N TYR A 217 -6.62 3.83 -5.11
CA TYR A 217 -7.70 4.45 -4.32
C TYR A 217 -7.20 5.48 -3.33
N VAL A 218 -6.02 5.26 -2.72
CA VAL A 218 -5.37 6.25 -1.84
C VAL A 218 -5.04 7.51 -2.64
N THR A 219 -4.42 7.38 -3.81
CA THR A 219 -4.11 8.51 -4.69
C THR A 219 -5.37 9.22 -5.16
N LEU A 220 -6.46 8.49 -5.45
CA LEU A 220 -7.74 9.07 -5.85
C LEU A 220 -8.37 9.90 -4.73
N GLY A 221 -8.38 9.38 -3.50
CA GLY A 221 -8.92 10.10 -2.34
C GLY A 221 -8.12 11.38 -2.01
N ILE A 222 -6.79 11.31 -2.12
CA ILE A 222 -5.93 12.51 -2.02
C ILE A 222 -6.27 13.49 -3.15
N SER A 223 -6.41 13.00 -4.39
CA SER A 223 -6.74 13.84 -5.54
C SER A 223 -8.07 14.56 -5.36
N ALA A 224 -9.10 13.89 -4.85
CA ALA A 224 -10.39 14.53 -4.56
C ALA A 224 -10.24 15.65 -3.52
N ALA A 225 -9.53 15.39 -2.41
CA ALA A 225 -9.31 16.40 -1.37
C ALA A 225 -8.48 17.61 -1.87
N VAL A 226 -7.61 17.40 -2.87
CA VAL A 226 -6.84 18.47 -3.51
C VAL A 226 -7.64 19.22 -4.57
N ALA A 227 -8.51 18.52 -5.31
CA ALA A 227 -9.39 19.11 -6.31
C ALA A 227 -10.37 20.11 -5.70
N SER A 228 -10.86 19.84 -4.48
CA SER A 228 -11.76 20.76 -3.78
C SER A 228 -11.13 22.14 -3.52
N LEU A 229 -9.80 22.24 -3.44
CA LEU A 229 -9.10 23.51 -3.25
C LEU A 229 -9.23 24.44 -4.47
N ALA A 230 -9.44 23.90 -5.67
CA ALA A 230 -9.62 24.68 -6.90
C ALA A 230 -11.08 25.05 -7.18
N MET A 231 -12.05 24.36 -6.55
CA MET A 231 -13.46 24.58 -6.82
C MET A 231 -13.95 25.84 -6.09
N SER A 232 -14.43 26.82 -6.86
CA SER A 232 -14.94 28.08 -6.32
C SER A 232 -16.22 27.84 -5.52
N GLY A 233 -16.13 27.89 -4.19
CA GLY A 233 -17.27 27.72 -3.28
C GLY A 233 -16.88 26.86 -2.08
N HIS A 234 -16.44 27.51 -0.99
CA HIS A 234 -16.22 26.85 0.30
C HIS A 234 -17.56 26.54 0.97
N SER A 235 -18.42 25.74 0.32
CA SER A 235 -19.59 25.20 1.00
C SER A 235 -19.12 24.18 2.04
N GLY A 236 -19.77 24.16 3.21
CA GLY A 236 -19.45 23.16 4.24
C GLY A 236 -19.55 21.72 3.72
N GLU A 237 -20.39 21.49 2.70
CA GLU A 237 -20.56 20.20 2.04
C GLU A 237 -19.33 19.77 1.23
N LEU A 238 -18.68 20.69 0.51
CA LEU A 238 -17.49 20.38 -0.27
C LEU A 238 -16.31 20.02 0.64
N MET A 239 -16.10 20.80 1.71
CA MET A 239 -15.08 20.53 2.73
C MET A 239 -15.33 19.18 3.42
N THR A 240 -16.60 18.87 3.72
CA THR A 240 -16.97 17.58 4.29
C THR A 240 -16.62 16.44 3.33
N SER A 241 -16.93 16.56 2.04
CA SER A 241 -16.58 15.56 1.02
C SER A 241 -15.06 15.39 0.87
N ALA A 242 -14.30 16.48 0.90
CA ALA A 242 -12.83 16.45 0.86
C ALA A 242 -12.24 15.72 2.08
N ALA A 243 -12.74 16.03 3.28
CA ALA A 243 -12.33 15.35 4.51
C ALA A 243 -12.67 13.86 4.47
N ILE A 244 -13.84 13.49 3.94
CA ILE A 244 -14.23 12.08 3.78
C ILE A 244 -13.32 11.36 2.79
N ALA A 245 -13.01 11.97 1.65
CA ALA A 245 -12.10 11.36 0.67
C ALA A 245 -10.70 11.14 1.26
N LEU A 246 -10.17 12.13 1.99
CA LEU A 246 -8.87 12.04 2.63
C LEU A 246 -8.86 11.05 3.81
N ASN A 247 -9.93 10.99 4.60
CA ASN A 247 -10.12 9.96 5.62
C ASN A 247 -10.19 8.56 5.00
N GLY A 248 -10.87 8.41 3.86
CA GLY A 248 -10.92 7.16 3.10
C GLY A 248 -9.52 6.74 2.63
N ALA A 249 -8.73 7.66 2.09
CA ALA A 249 -7.35 7.41 1.70
C ALA A 249 -6.47 6.97 2.88
N ALA A 250 -6.60 7.64 4.04
CA ALA A 250 -5.88 7.29 5.25
C ALA A 250 -6.33 5.97 5.86
N LEU A 251 -7.64 5.70 5.87
CA LEU A 251 -8.18 4.43 6.33
C LEU A 251 -7.75 3.30 5.38
N GLN A 252 -7.71 3.54 4.06
CA GLN A 252 -7.23 2.57 3.08
C GLN A 252 -5.77 2.21 3.31
N MET A 253 -4.90 3.18 3.66
CA MET A 253 -3.54 2.88 4.08
C MET A 253 -3.51 1.92 5.28
N PHE A 254 -4.32 2.18 6.30
CA PHE A 254 -4.38 1.33 7.49
C PHE A 254 -4.95 -0.06 7.20
N THR A 255 -6.14 -0.14 6.61
CA THR A 255 -6.85 -1.41 6.36
C THR A 255 -6.11 -2.28 5.36
N HIS A 256 -5.59 -1.70 4.28
CA HIS A 256 -4.72 -2.43 3.35
C HIS A 256 -3.45 -2.94 4.03
N GLY A 257 -2.88 -2.19 4.97
CA GLY A 257 -1.71 -2.64 5.72
C GLY A 257 -1.97 -3.96 6.45
N ILE A 258 -3.11 -4.04 7.13
CA ILE A 258 -3.56 -5.23 7.87
C ILE A 258 -3.94 -6.36 6.92
N ILE A 259 -4.78 -6.08 5.92
CA ILE A 259 -5.29 -7.07 4.95
C ILE A 259 -4.16 -7.70 4.16
N THR A 260 -3.33 -6.88 3.51
CA THR A 260 -2.27 -7.37 2.63
C THR A 260 -1.14 -8.01 3.42
N GLY A 261 -0.86 -7.53 4.65
CA GLY A 261 0.00 -8.24 5.59
C GLY A 261 -0.53 -9.65 5.91
N GLY A 262 -1.83 -9.79 6.15
CA GLY A 262 -2.49 -11.07 6.33
C GLY A 262 -2.39 -11.97 5.10
N LEU A 263 -2.64 -11.43 3.90
CA LEU A 263 -2.50 -12.18 2.65
C LEU A 263 -1.07 -12.71 2.47
N PHE A 264 -0.04 -11.89 2.71
CA PHE A 264 1.35 -12.34 2.60
C PHE A 264 1.75 -13.39 3.64
N PHE A 265 1.23 -13.32 4.87
CA PHE A 265 1.39 -14.42 5.82
C PHE A 265 0.74 -15.70 5.31
N LEU A 266 -0.48 -15.62 4.77
CA LEU A 266 -1.16 -16.78 4.19
C LEU A 266 -0.41 -17.36 2.99
N VAL A 267 0.23 -16.54 2.16
CA VAL A 267 1.14 -17.06 1.11
C VAL A 267 2.31 -17.79 1.71
N GLY A 268 2.93 -17.24 2.76
CA GLY A 268 4.02 -17.91 3.47
C GLY A 268 3.59 -19.29 3.99
N ILE A 269 2.45 -19.35 4.68
CA ILE A 269 1.90 -20.57 5.28
C ILE A 269 1.70 -21.68 4.25
N ILE A 270 1.09 -21.37 3.10
CA ILE A 270 0.91 -22.39 2.04
C ILE A 270 2.23 -22.72 1.35
N TYR A 271 3.14 -21.75 1.20
CA TYR A 271 4.44 -21.98 0.58
C TYR A 271 5.33 -22.91 1.41
N GLU A 272 5.31 -22.83 2.75
CA GLU A 272 6.04 -23.75 3.63
C GLU A 272 5.57 -25.21 3.49
N ARG A 273 4.35 -25.44 2.99
CA ARG A 273 3.79 -26.79 2.76
C ARG A 273 3.95 -27.26 1.33
N ALA A 274 3.69 -26.37 0.39
CA ALA A 274 3.59 -26.71 -1.03
C ALA A 274 4.89 -26.48 -1.80
N HIS A 275 5.78 -25.61 -1.31
CA HIS A 275 6.97 -25.11 -2.02
C HIS A 275 6.72 -24.55 -3.43
N THR A 276 5.45 -24.31 -3.77
CA THR A 276 5.01 -23.64 -5.00
C THR A 276 4.12 -22.46 -4.65
N ARG A 277 4.13 -21.46 -5.54
CA ARG A 277 3.28 -20.26 -5.47
C ARG A 277 2.30 -20.21 -6.65
N ASP A 278 2.38 -21.17 -7.56
CA ASP A 278 1.53 -21.22 -8.74
C ASP A 278 0.12 -21.69 -8.35
N LEU A 279 -0.85 -20.81 -8.52
CA LEU A 279 -2.25 -21.11 -8.26
C LEU A 279 -2.77 -22.26 -9.13
N LYS A 280 -2.17 -22.47 -10.31
CA LYS A 280 -2.51 -23.60 -11.18
C LYS A 280 -2.21 -24.94 -10.55
N SER A 281 -1.34 -25.01 -9.55
CA SER A 281 -0.98 -26.24 -8.82
C SER A 281 -2.01 -26.64 -7.77
N PHE A 282 -3.01 -25.80 -7.47
CA PHE A 282 -3.99 -26.05 -6.41
C PHE A 282 -5.38 -26.39 -6.96
N GLY A 283 -6.22 -26.99 -6.12
CA GLY A 283 -7.62 -27.31 -6.39
C GLY A 283 -8.28 -28.03 -5.21
N GLY A 284 -9.48 -27.63 -4.82
CA GLY A 284 -10.23 -28.27 -3.73
C GLY A 284 -9.56 -28.21 -2.35
N LEU A 285 -8.66 -27.25 -2.08
CA LEU A 285 -7.93 -27.18 -0.81
C LEU A 285 -8.83 -26.97 0.41
N GLY A 286 -10.02 -26.36 0.23
CA GLY A 286 -10.90 -25.98 1.33
C GLY A 286 -11.32 -27.15 2.21
N ALA A 287 -11.48 -28.34 1.62
CA ALA A 287 -11.85 -29.56 2.35
C ALA A 287 -10.71 -30.13 3.22
N LYS A 288 -9.44 -29.82 2.89
CA LYS A 288 -8.26 -30.36 3.59
C LYS A 288 -7.69 -29.39 4.61
N VAL A 289 -7.82 -28.08 4.38
CA VAL A 289 -7.28 -27.03 5.24
C VAL A 289 -8.34 -25.99 5.64
N PRO A 290 -9.41 -26.38 6.36
CA PRO A 290 -10.54 -25.51 6.67
C PRO A 290 -10.18 -24.24 7.46
N TYR A 291 -9.19 -24.28 8.36
CA TYR A 291 -8.77 -23.08 9.11
C TYR A 291 -8.05 -22.08 8.20
N TYR A 292 -7.10 -22.57 7.40
CA TYR A 292 -6.44 -21.75 6.38
C TYR A 292 -7.45 -21.15 5.41
N TYR A 293 -8.40 -21.96 4.92
CA TYR A 293 -9.47 -21.53 4.05
C TYR A 293 -10.33 -20.43 4.69
N GLY A 294 -10.81 -20.62 5.92
CA GLY A 294 -11.62 -19.62 6.63
C GLY A 294 -10.91 -18.28 6.81
N ILE A 295 -9.63 -18.30 7.21
CA ILE A 295 -8.84 -17.07 7.38
C ILE A 295 -8.55 -16.41 6.02
N MET A 296 -8.27 -17.20 4.98
CA MET A 296 -8.13 -16.69 3.62
C MET A 296 -9.42 -16.06 3.12
N MET A 297 -10.57 -16.63 3.42
CA MET A 297 -11.87 -16.07 3.06
C MET A 297 -12.10 -14.72 3.74
N VAL A 298 -11.91 -14.62 5.05
CA VAL A 298 -12.05 -13.34 5.76
C VAL A 298 -11.08 -12.29 5.22
N THR A 299 -9.82 -12.66 5.00
CA THR A 299 -8.80 -11.73 4.52
C THR A 299 -9.04 -11.30 3.07
N GLY A 300 -9.37 -12.25 2.19
CA GLY A 300 -9.70 -11.99 0.78
C GLY A 300 -10.98 -11.18 0.61
N PHE A 301 -12.00 -11.44 1.43
CA PHE A 301 -13.23 -10.66 1.45
C PHE A 301 -13.04 -9.26 2.03
N ALA A 302 -12.16 -9.10 3.01
CA ALA A 302 -11.74 -7.78 3.46
C ALA A 302 -11.02 -7.04 2.32
N SER A 303 -10.17 -7.74 1.56
CA SER A 303 -9.47 -7.19 0.40
C SER A 303 -10.39 -6.73 -0.73
N LEU A 304 -11.48 -7.46 -1.00
CA LEU A 304 -12.44 -7.05 -2.05
C LEU A 304 -13.44 -5.97 -1.64
N GLY A 305 -13.41 -5.53 -0.38
CA GLY A 305 -14.33 -4.50 0.11
C GLY A 305 -15.70 -5.05 0.48
N LEU A 306 -15.80 -6.27 1.04
CA LEU A 306 -17.09 -6.80 1.50
C LEU A 306 -17.62 -5.98 2.69
N PRO A 307 -18.87 -5.48 2.66
CA PRO A 307 -19.48 -4.80 3.80
C PRO A 307 -19.43 -5.64 5.08
N GLY A 308 -19.08 -5.00 6.20
CA GLY A 308 -18.83 -5.68 7.48
C GLY A 308 -17.36 -6.07 7.71
N LEU A 309 -16.48 -5.88 6.72
CA LEU A 309 -15.02 -6.02 6.87
C LEU A 309 -14.31 -4.69 6.59
N ALA A 310 -13.09 -4.55 7.14
CA ALA A 310 -12.38 -3.28 7.19
C ALA A 310 -12.16 -2.59 5.83
N GLY A 311 -11.91 -3.35 4.75
CA GLY A 311 -11.63 -2.77 3.43
C GLY A 311 -12.80 -1.96 2.84
N PHE A 312 -14.04 -2.33 3.14
CA PHE A 312 -15.23 -1.66 2.61
C PHE A 312 -15.29 -0.18 2.97
N TRP A 313 -15.09 0.16 4.24
CA TRP A 313 -15.24 1.54 4.73
C TRP A 313 -14.21 2.49 4.11
N SER A 314 -12.99 1.99 3.89
CA SER A 314 -11.93 2.74 3.25
C SER A 314 -12.30 3.14 1.83
N GLU A 315 -12.69 2.17 1.00
CA GLU A 315 -13.06 2.41 -0.39
C GLU A 315 -14.36 3.22 -0.49
N PHE A 316 -15.35 2.91 0.34
CA PHE A 316 -16.60 3.65 0.39
C PHE A 316 -16.39 5.14 0.69
N PHE A 317 -15.53 5.49 1.65
CA PHE A 317 -15.22 6.89 1.94
C PHE A 317 -14.43 7.56 0.81
N VAL A 318 -13.48 6.86 0.18
CA VAL A 318 -12.83 7.38 -1.03
C VAL A 318 -13.87 7.71 -2.09
N PHE A 319 -14.76 6.77 -2.44
CA PHE A 319 -15.76 6.98 -3.48
C PHE A 319 -16.77 8.06 -3.11
N ARG A 320 -17.34 8.02 -1.90
CA ARG A 320 -18.34 8.99 -1.47
C ARG A 320 -17.79 10.41 -1.47
N GLY A 321 -16.57 10.61 -0.99
CA GLY A 321 -15.93 11.92 -1.01
C GLY A 321 -15.57 12.36 -2.43
N THR A 322 -15.01 11.46 -3.23
CA THR A 322 -14.59 11.71 -4.61
C THR A 322 -15.76 12.02 -5.54
N PHE A 323 -16.92 11.36 -5.36
CA PHE A 323 -18.07 11.50 -6.24
C PHE A 323 -18.64 12.93 -6.27
N ALA A 324 -18.59 13.63 -5.15
CA ALA A 324 -19.06 15.03 -5.06
C ALA A 324 -18.10 16.04 -5.70
N ILE A 325 -16.84 15.66 -5.96
CA ILE A 325 -15.77 16.58 -6.37
C ILE A 325 -15.34 16.29 -7.81
N ILE A 326 -14.99 15.04 -8.11
CA ILE A 326 -14.50 14.59 -9.41
C ILE A 326 -15.23 13.29 -9.86
N PRO A 327 -16.55 13.36 -10.14
CA PRO A 327 -17.42 12.18 -10.30
C PRO A 327 -16.99 11.20 -11.39
N VAL A 328 -16.44 11.69 -12.50
CA VAL A 328 -15.98 10.83 -13.61
C VAL A 328 -14.90 9.85 -13.13
N PHE A 329 -13.92 10.35 -12.36
CA PHE A 329 -12.85 9.50 -11.81
C PHE A 329 -13.37 8.57 -10.71
N ALA A 330 -14.36 9.00 -9.92
CA ALA A 330 -15.03 8.12 -8.96
C ALA A 330 -15.70 6.92 -9.66
N CYS A 331 -16.47 7.16 -10.73
CA CYS A 331 -17.14 6.11 -11.48
C CYS A 331 -16.15 5.08 -12.07
N ILE A 332 -15.02 5.55 -12.62
CA ILE A 332 -13.96 4.65 -13.11
C ILE A 332 -13.34 3.88 -11.95
N GLY A 333 -13.10 4.53 -10.81
CA GLY A 333 -12.59 3.89 -9.60
C GLY A 333 -13.49 2.75 -9.13
N VAL A 334 -14.81 2.95 -9.09
CA VAL A 334 -15.78 1.92 -8.69
C VAL A 334 -15.73 0.69 -9.61
N ALA A 335 -15.46 0.85 -10.91
CA ALA A 335 -15.26 -0.29 -11.81
C ALA A 335 -14.07 -1.18 -11.39
N GLY A 336 -13.06 -0.60 -10.72
CA GLY A 336 -11.94 -1.33 -10.12
C GLY A 336 -12.36 -2.41 -9.12
N VAL A 337 -13.38 -2.14 -8.31
CA VAL A 337 -13.92 -3.06 -7.30
C VAL A 337 -14.44 -4.35 -7.95
N VAL A 338 -15.04 -4.24 -9.14
CA VAL A 338 -15.54 -5.40 -9.89
C VAL A 338 -14.40 -6.32 -10.29
N PHE A 339 -13.27 -5.77 -10.75
CA PHE A 339 -12.09 -6.56 -11.09
C PHE A 339 -11.45 -7.19 -9.85
N THR A 340 -11.47 -6.49 -8.72
CA THR A 340 -11.04 -7.03 -7.43
C THR A 340 -11.87 -8.25 -7.00
N ALA A 341 -13.19 -8.12 -7.04
CA ALA A 341 -14.08 -9.23 -6.76
C ALA A 341 -13.84 -10.40 -7.73
N ALA A 342 -13.65 -10.11 -9.02
CA ALA A 342 -13.38 -11.13 -10.03
C ALA A 342 -12.13 -11.95 -9.70
N TYR A 343 -10.95 -11.34 -9.42
CA TYR A 343 -9.76 -12.14 -9.14
C TYR A 343 -9.82 -12.88 -7.80
N ILE A 344 -10.45 -12.33 -6.75
CA ILE A 344 -10.61 -13.04 -5.47
C ILE A 344 -11.58 -14.22 -5.64
N LEU A 345 -12.78 -13.98 -6.17
CA LEU A 345 -13.81 -15.00 -6.27
C LEU A 345 -13.44 -16.10 -7.27
N TRP A 346 -12.89 -15.73 -8.42
CA TRP A 346 -12.50 -16.71 -9.44
C TRP A 346 -11.21 -17.45 -9.06
N LYS A 347 -10.10 -16.74 -8.85
CA LYS A 347 -8.79 -17.41 -8.69
C LYS A 347 -8.57 -17.94 -7.29
N ILE A 348 -8.97 -17.20 -6.27
CA ILE A 348 -8.73 -17.63 -4.89
C ILE A 348 -9.85 -18.56 -4.46
N VAL A 349 -11.10 -18.10 -4.43
CA VAL A 349 -12.21 -18.91 -3.89
C VAL A 349 -12.48 -20.13 -4.78
N GLN A 350 -12.87 -19.91 -6.02
CA GLN A 350 -13.30 -21.00 -6.91
C GLN A 350 -12.14 -21.92 -7.31
N TYR A 351 -11.03 -21.38 -7.80
CA TYR A 351 -9.97 -22.20 -8.38
C TYR A 351 -9.10 -22.92 -7.34
N VAL A 352 -8.75 -22.26 -6.23
CA VAL A 352 -7.83 -22.83 -5.22
C VAL A 352 -8.57 -23.66 -4.17
N PHE A 353 -9.74 -23.21 -3.72
CA PHE A 353 -10.40 -23.82 -2.55
C PHE A 353 -11.62 -24.68 -2.85
N LEU A 354 -12.45 -24.31 -3.82
CA LEU A 354 -13.65 -25.08 -4.17
C LEU A 354 -13.31 -26.26 -5.11
N GLY A 355 -14.27 -27.18 -5.23
CA GLY A 355 -14.12 -28.42 -6.00
C GLY A 355 -13.64 -29.61 -5.16
N GLU A 356 -13.49 -30.75 -5.81
CA GLU A 356 -12.91 -31.95 -5.20
C GLU A 356 -11.40 -31.80 -5.09
N PHE A 357 -10.82 -32.28 -3.99
CA PHE A 357 -9.37 -32.20 -3.77
C PHE A 357 -8.64 -33.18 -4.70
N ASP A 358 -7.81 -32.63 -5.57
CA ASP A 358 -7.00 -33.40 -6.52
C ASP A 358 -5.65 -33.78 -5.90
N GLN A 359 -5.57 -34.99 -5.35
CA GLN A 359 -4.37 -35.51 -4.71
C GLN A 359 -3.22 -35.67 -5.72
N ALA A 360 -3.50 -36.10 -6.96
CA ALA A 360 -2.46 -36.32 -7.96
C ALA A 360 -1.78 -35.01 -8.34
N LYS A 361 -2.58 -33.96 -8.56
CA LYS A 361 -2.10 -32.60 -8.84
C LYS A 361 -1.30 -32.01 -7.67
N TRP A 362 -1.75 -32.22 -6.43
CA TRP A 362 -1.01 -31.79 -5.24
C TRP A 362 0.33 -32.51 -5.14
N ASP A 363 0.34 -33.83 -5.33
CA ASP A 363 1.54 -34.66 -5.22
C ASP A 363 2.58 -34.30 -6.29
N GLU A 364 2.14 -34.08 -7.53
CA GLU A 364 2.99 -33.62 -8.64
C GLU A 364 3.63 -32.26 -8.32
N ALA A 365 2.85 -31.31 -7.81
CA ALA A 365 3.32 -29.96 -7.57
C ALA A 365 4.20 -29.81 -6.32
N THR A 366 4.00 -30.68 -5.33
CA THR A 366 4.63 -30.53 -3.99
C THR A 366 5.63 -31.64 -3.67
N HIS A 367 5.92 -32.53 -4.62
CA HIS A 367 6.74 -33.73 -4.42
C HIS A 367 6.23 -34.60 -3.26
N HIS A 368 4.92 -34.88 -3.27
CA HIS A 368 4.21 -35.62 -2.21
C HIS A 368 4.34 -35.01 -0.81
N ALA A 369 4.43 -33.68 -0.70
CA ALA A 369 4.47 -33.04 0.61
C ALA A 369 3.15 -33.27 1.34
N LYS A 370 3.23 -33.51 2.66
CA LYS A 370 2.03 -33.74 3.47
C LYS A 370 1.26 -32.43 3.65
N LEU A 371 0.04 -32.37 3.14
CA LEU A 371 -0.87 -31.24 3.37
C LEU A 371 -1.40 -31.28 4.81
N THR A 372 -0.99 -30.31 5.62
CA THR A 372 -1.50 -30.07 6.97
C THR A 372 -2.19 -28.72 7.04
N ASP A 373 -3.19 -28.58 7.91
CA ASP A 373 -3.78 -27.26 8.18
C ASP A 373 -2.86 -26.42 9.08
N MET A 374 -3.30 -25.20 9.43
CA MET A 374 -2.52 -24.23 10.19
C MET A 374 -2.12 -24.74 11.58
N GLU A 375 -0.86 -24.54 11.92
CA GLU A 375 -0.31 -24.75 13.25
C GLU A 375 -0.69 -23.62 14.20
N LEU A 376 -0.51 -23.83 15.50
CA LEU A 376 -0.89 -22.87 16.53
C LEU A 376 -0.18 -21.52 16.35
N PHE A 377 1.12 -21.52 16.04
CA PHE A 377 1.88 -20.27 15.90
C PHE A 377 1.42 -19.46 14.67
N GLU A 378 0.98 -20.14 13.61
CA GLU A 378 0.44 -19.50 12.40
C GLU A 378 -0.92 -18.87 12.70
N LYS A 379 -1.79 -19.59 13.42
CA LYS A 379 -3.08 -19.08 13.92
C LYS A 379 -2.87 -17.85 14.81
N VAL A 380 -1.97 -17.93 15.79
CA VAL A 380 -1.64 -16.81 16.70
C VAL A 380 -1.09 -15.61 15.93
N THR A 381 -0.35 -15.83 14.84
CA THR A 381 0.13 -14.75 13.98
C THR A 381 -1.02 -14.07 13.22
N MET A 382 -1.99 -14.85 12.74
CA MET A 382 -3.10 -14.34 11.90
C MET A 382 -4.24 -13.71 12.68
N TRP A 383 -4.59 -14.26 13.85
CA TRP A 383 -5.76 -13.82 14.62
C TRP A 383 -5.78 -12.33 14.95
N PRO A 384 -4.68 -11.67 15.36
CA PRO A 384 -4.69 -10.22 15.59
C PRO A 384 -5.11 -9.43 14.35
N LEU A 385 -4.63 -9.83 13.16
CA LEU A 385 -4.99 -9.17 11.90
C LEU A 385 -6.46 -9.40 11.56
N VAL A 386 -6.96 -10.64 11.70
CA VAL A 386 -8.37 -10.99 11.46
C VAL A 386 -9.30 -10.22 12.40
N ILE A 387 -8.96 -10.15 13.69
CA ILE A 387 -9.73 -9.40 14.69
C ILE A 387 -9.82 -7.92 14.29
N VAL A 388 -8.71 -7.30 13.89
CA VAL A 388 -8.72 -5.90 13.42
C VAL A 388 -9.56 -5.74 12.15
N MET A 389 -9.47 -6.66 11.18
CA MET A 389 -10.29 -6.62 9.96
C MET A 389 -11.79 -6.66 10.26
N VAL A 390 -12.20 -7.46 11.24
CA VAL A 390 -13.60 -7.59 11.66
C VAL A 390 -14.04 -6.38 12.49
N LEU A 391 -13.28 -6.01 13.53
CA LEU A 391 -13.65 -4.91 14.42
C LEU A 391 -13.78 -3.57 13.67
N VAL A 392 -12.84 -3.27 12.76
CA VAL A 392 -12.92 -2.06 11.94
C VAL A 392 -14.03 -2.17 10.89
N GLY A 393 -14.36 -3.38 10.44
CA GLY A 393 -15.48 -3.63 9.54
C GLY A 393 -16.85 -3.35 10.19
N PHE A 394 -17.03 -3.73 11.45
CA PHE A 394 -18.27 -3.49 12.19
C PHE A 394 -18.33 -2.08 12.82
N TYR A 395 -17.20 -1.56 13.31
CA TYR A 395 -17.15 -0.29 14.02
C TYR A 395 -15.92 0.54 13.62
N PRO A 396 -15.92 1.13 12.40
CA PRO A 396 -14.79 1.90 11.90
C PRO A 396 -14.56 3.22 12.65
N THR A 397 -15.58 3.70 13.37
CA THR A 397 -15.60 5.04 14.01
C THR A 397 -14.40 5.32 14.89
N VAL A 398 -13.88 4.32 15.62
CA VAL A 398 -12.70 4.49 16.49
C VAL A 398 -11.48 4.96 15.69
N VAL A 399 -11.20 4.31 14.56
CA VAL A 399 -10.05 4.64 13.70
C VAL A 399 -10.35 5.93 12.93
N VAL A 400 -11.56 6.06 12.39
CA VAL A 400 -11.97 7.22 11.59
C VAL A 400 -11.94 8.50 12.40
N ALA A 401 -12.35 8.49 13.67
CA ALA A 401 -12.33 9.68 14.53
C ALA A 401 -10.90 10.20 14.75
N LEU A 402 -9.92 9.31 14.92
CA LEU A 402 -8.51 9.67 15.05
C LEU A 402 -7.97 10.30 13.76
N LEU A 403 -8.33 9.75 12.61
CA LEU A 403 -7.93 10.28 11.30
C LEU A 403 -8.60 11.63 11.01
N ASN A 404 -9.89 11.77 11.34
CA ASN A 404 -10.70 12.93 11.00
C ASN A 404 -10.16 14.23 11.62
N GLY A 405 -9.66 14.18 12.86
CA GLY A 405 -9.05 15.35 13.51
C GLY A 405 -7.84 15.87 12.72
N ALA A 406 -6.97 14.98 12.25
CA ALA A 406 -5.79 15.35 11.48
C ALA A 406 -6.14 15.84 10.06
N THR A 407 -7.07 15.17 9.38
CA THR A 407 -7.44 15.51 7.99
C THR A 407 -8.19 16.83 7.91
N THR A 408 -9.14 17.08 8.81
CA THR A 408 -9.86 18.36 8.86
C THR A 408 -8.95 19.53 9.26
N ALA A 409 -8.04 19.32 10.22
CA ALA A 409 -7.06 20.35 10.58
C ALA A 409 -6.06 20.65 9.46
N LEU A 410 -5.69 19.64 8.65
CA LEU A 410 -4.86 19.85 7.47
C LEU A 410 -5.63 20.65 6.41
N LEU A 411 -6.81 20.21 6.02
CA LEU A 411 -7.62 20.87 4.99
C LEU A 411 -8.05 22.28 5.38
N GLY A 412 -8.33 22.54 6.65
CA GLY A 412 -8.69 23.88 7.12
C GLY A 412 -7.53 24.88 7.14
N LYS A 413 -6.28 24.43 6.97
CA LYS A 413 -5.10 25.30 6.85
C LYS A 413 -4.71 25.62 5.40
N LEU A 414 -5.28 24.88 4.44
CA LEU A 414 -5.06 25.05 3.00
C LEU A 414 -6.16 25.95 2.43
#